data_AF-A0A8E1C0C0-F1
#
_entry.id   AF-A0A8E1C0C0-F1
#
_cell.length_a   1.000
_cell.length_b   1.000
_cell.length_c   1.000
_cell.angle_alpha   90.00
_cell.angle_beta   90.00
_cell.angle_gamma   90.00
#
_symmetry.space_group_name_H-M   'P 1'
#
loop_
_entity.id
_entity.type
_entity.pdbx_description
1 polymer ?
#
loop_
_entity_poly.entity_id
_entity_poly.type
_entity_poly.pdbx_seq_one_letter_code
_entity_poly.pdbx_strand_id
1 'polypeptide(L)'
;MQAVTEKVFKQNDRATTDASNQHSSASDNNNGWFKRKRLAEFHPLTEEDADLLQLRSNREFNLSFINQLLLKLAEQYPDHHFCNKKVVMNYMTKALIHELRRK
;
A
#
# COMPACT_ATOMS: atom_id res chain seq x y z
N MET A 1 -23.91 28.98 -15.95
CA MET A 1 -24.13 28.15 -14.75
C MET A 1 -23.08 27.05 -14.72
N GLN A 2 -21.93 27.27 -14.06
CA GLN A 2 -20.93 26.21 -13.86
C GLN A 2 -20.89 25.93 -12.35
N ALA A 3 -21.51 24.83 -11.95
CA ALA A 3 -21.58 24.40 -10.56
C ALA A 3 -20.40 23.47 -10.27
N VAL A 4 -19.50 23.99 -9.43
CA VAL A 4 -18.51 23.31 -8.57
C VAL A 4 -18.91 21.89 -8.17
N THR A 5 -17.97 20.95 -8.29
CA THR A 5 -18.00 19.70 -7.50
C THR A 5 -16.65 19.47 -6.83
N GLU A 6 -16.41 20.24 -5.77
CA GLU A 6 -15.50 19.81 -4.72
C GLU A 6 -16.16 18.63 -3.97
N LYS A 7 -15.66 17.42 -4.19
CA LYS A 7 -15.93 16.30 -3.28
C LYS A 7 -14.76 16.17 -2.32
N VAL A 8 -14.83 16.98 -1.26
CA VAL A 8 -14.07 16.81 -0.02
C VAL A 8 -14.50 15.50 0.62
N PHE A 9 -13.67 14.46 0.52
CA PHE A 9 -13.85 13.25 1.33
C PHE A 9 -13.08 13.39 2.64
N LYS A 10 -13.87 13.50 3.71
CA LYS A 10 -13.47 13.49 5.12
C LYS A 10 -12.55 12.30 5.41
N GLN A 11 -11.40 12.58 6.01
CA GLN A 11 -10.61 11.59 6.74
C GLN A 11 -11.47 10.99 7.85
N ASN A 12 -11.73 9.68 7.75
CA ASN A 12 -12.24 8.88 8.85
C ASN A 12 -11.14 7.88 9.22
N ASP A 13 -10.37 8.21 10.25
CA ASP A 13 -9.50 7.28 10.93
C ASP A 13 -10.37 6.33 11.77
N ARG A 14 -10.65 5.14 11.23
CA ARG A 14 -11.08 4.00 12.02
C ARG A 14 -10.24 2.80 11.63
N ALA A 15 -9.34 2.45 12.55
CA ALA A 15 -8.62 1.19 12.51
C ALA A 15 -9.63 0.06 12.69
N THR A 16 -9.79 -0.77 11.67
CA THR A 16 -10.47 -2.07 11.80
C THR A 16 -9.37 -3.11 11.91
N THR A 17 -9.18 -3.60 13.14
CA THR A 17 -8.53 -4.87 13.43
C THR A 17 -9.40 -5.97 12.85
N ASP A 18 -8.87 -6.74 11.90
CA ASP A 18 -9.44 -8.05 11.60
C ASP A 18 -8.33 -9.10 11.46
N ALA A 19 -8.59 -10.24 12.09
CA ALA A 19 -7.62 -11.25 12.46
C ALA A 19 -7.52 -12.34 11.39
N SER A 20 -6.30 -12.77 11.06
CA SER A 20 -6.07 -14.16 10.63
C SER A 20 -4.64 -14.58 10.98
N ASN A 21 -4.57 -15.66 11.75
CA ASN A 21 -3.39 -16.32 12.30
C ASN A 21 -2.43 -16.81 11.20
N GLN A 22 -1.17 -16.37 11.20
CA GLN A 22 -0.07 -17.19 10.67
C GLN A 22 1.19 -17.04 11.54
N HIS A 23 1.68 -18.20 11.97
CA HIS A 23 2.79 -18.48 12.85
C HIS A 23 4.10 -17.89 12.31
N SER A 24 4.79 -17.06 13.10
CA SER A 24 6.22 -16.78 12.90
C SER A 24 6.82 -16.34 14.23
N SER A 25 7.54 -17.28 14.82
CA SER A 25 8.36 -17.15 16.02
C SER A 25 9.48 -16.14 15.78
N ALA A 26 9.41 -14.96 16.38
CA ALA A 26 10.56 -14.08 16.52
C ALA A 26 10.35 -13.07 17.66
N SER A 27 11.01 -13.40 18.79
CA SER A 27 11.46 -12.55 19.89
C SER A 27 10.47 -11.53 20.47
N ASP A 28 10.03 -11.84 21.69
CA ASP A 28 9.56 -10.85 22.66
C ASP A 28 10.70 -9.88 23.00
N ASN A 29 10.56 -8.64 22.56
CA ASN A 29 11.23 -7.50 23.16
C ASN A 29 10.30 -6.29 23.08
N ASN A 30 9.67 -6.01 24.23
CA ASN A 30 8.87 -4.83 24.50
C ASN A 30 9.68 -3.55 24.34
N ASN A 31 9.73 -3.03 23.10
CA ASN A 31 9.94 -1.62 22.81
C ASN A 31 8.94 -1.25 21.71
N GLY A 32 7.92 -0.46 22.06
CA GLY A 32 6.82 -0.04 21.19
C GLY A 32 7.23 0.94 20.07
N TRP A 33 8.30 0.61 19.34
CA TRP A 33 8.82 1.36 18.21
C TRP A 33 8.46 0.59 16.94
N PHE A 34 7.37 1.00 16.29
CA PHE A 34 6.74 0.44 15.08
C PHE A 34 7.59 -0.65 14.37
N LYS A 35 7.15 -1.91 14.45
CA LYS A 35 7.74 -3.02 13.68
C LYS A 35 7.73 -2.61 12.20
N ARG A 36 8.91 -2.33 11.64
CA ARG A 36 9.04 -1.96 10.24
C ARG A 36 8.88 -3.23 9.41
N LYS A 37 7.95 -3.20 8.46
CA LYS A 37 7.64 -4.32 7.59
C LYS A 37 8.23 -4.09 6.20
N ARG A 38 8.71 -5.14 5.55
CA ARG A 38 9.15 -5.08 4.15
C ARG A 38 7.97 -5.00 3.21
N LEU A 39 8.21 -4.51 1.99
CA LEU A 39 7.16 -4.39 0.97
C LEU A 39 6.49 -5.75 0.67
N ALA A 40 7.29 -6.83 0.60
CA ALA A 40 6.81 -8.20 0.38
C ALA A 40 5.84 -8.70 1.48
N GLU A 41 5.95 -8.19 2.71
CA GLU A 41 5.03 -8.58 3.80
C GLU A 41 3.62 -8.01 3.63
N PHE A 42 3.43 -7.07 2.71
CA PHE A 42 2.12 -6.53 2.34
C PHE A 42 1.49 -7.30 1.16
N HIS A 43 2.13 -8.36 0.66
CA HIS A 43 1.59 -9.20 -0.41
C HIS A 43 0.79 -10.39 0.15
N PRO A 44 -0.35 -10.77 -0.46
CA PRO A 44 -1.04 -10.07 -1.54
C PRO A 44 -1.85 -8.86 -1.04
N LEU A 45 -1.99 -7.86 -1.90
CA LEU A 45 -2.92 -6.76 -1.66
C LEU A 45 -4.37 -7.23 -1.85
N THR A 46 -5.28 -6.65 -1.08
CA THR A 46 -6.72 -6.90 -1.23
C THR A 46 -7.29 -6.10 -2.41
N GLU A 47 -8.49 -6.47 -2.86
CA GLU A 47 -9.15 -5.78 -3.97
C GLU A 47 -9.44 -4.30 -3.62
N GLU A 48 -9.81 -4.02 -2.37
CA GLU A 48 -10.07 -2.65 -1.90
C GLU A 48 -8.80 -1.79 -1.91
N ASP A 49 -7.64 -2.38 -1.58
CA ASP A 49 -6.36 -1.71 -1.67
C ASP A 49 -5.99 -1.39 -3.13
N ALA A 50 -6.26 -2.33 -4.04
CA ALA A 50 -6.03 -2.13 -5.46
C ALA A 50 -6.93 -1.04 -6.05
N ASP A 51 -8.21 -1.03 -5.70
CA ASP A 51 -9.15 0.03 -6.10
C ASP A 51 -8.70 1.41 -5.59
N LEU A 52 -8.22 1.47 -4.35
CA LEU A 52 -7.66 2.69 -3.78
C LEU A 52 -6.42 3.16 -4.55
N LEU A 53 -5.53 2.24 -4.95
CA LEU A 53 -4.33 2.55 -5.74
C LEU A 53 -4.69 3.01 -7.16
N GLN A 54 -5.68 2.39 -7.79
CA GLN A 54 -6.20 2.81 -9.09
C GLN A 54 -6.77 4.23 -9.04
N LEU A 55 -7.63 4.50 -8.05
CA LEU A 55 -8.21 5.82 -7.84
C LEU A 55 -7.14 6.89 -7.58
N ARG A 56 -6.14 6.59 -6.74
CA ARG A 56 -5.06 7.53 -6.39
C ARG A 56 -4.09 7.78 -7.54
N SER A 57 -3.87 6.79 -8.39
CA SER A 57 -3.02 6.91 -9.57
C SER A 57 -3.78 7.45 -10.79
N ASN A 58 -5.11 7.59 -10.68
CA ASN A 58 -6.04 7.97 -11.75
C ASN A 58 -5.87 7.09 -13.01
N ARG A 59 -5.69 5.78 -12.80
CA ARG A 59 -5.42 4.79 -13.84
C ARG A 59 -6.04 3.45 -13.48
N GLU A 60 -6.52 2.77 -14.50
CA GLU A 60 -7.03 1.41 -14.38
C GLU A 60 -5.85 0.42 -14.43
N PHE A 61 -5.68 -0.34 -13.36
CA PHE A 61 -4.63 -1.34 -13.23
C PHE A 61 -5.25 -2.63 -12.72
N ASN A 62 -4.84 -3.76 -13.28
CA ASN A 62 -5.28 -5.06 -12.80
C ASN A 62 -4.66 -5.37 -11.42
N LEU A 63 -5.42 -5.96 -10.50
CA LEU A 63 -4.92 -6.45 -9.19
C LEU A 63 -3.67 -7.33 -9.34
N SER A 64 -3.64 -8.23 -10.34
CA SER A 64 -2.49 -9.06 -10.66
C SER A 64 -1.26 -8.22 -11.00
N PHE A 65 -1.43 -7.15 -11.79
CA PHE A 65 -0.34 -6.27 -12.17
C PHE A 65 0.22 -5.51 -10.96
N ILE A 66 -0.67 -4.98 -10.11
CA ILE A 66 -0.27 -4.25 -8.90
C ILE A 66 0.51 -5.19 -7.96
N ASN A 67 0.04 -6.43 -7.78
CA ASN A 67 0.72 -7.43 -6.97
C ASN A 67 2.09 -7.84 -7.53
N GLN A 68 2.22 -8.00 -8.85
CA GLN A 68 3.51 -8.26 -9.50
C GLN A 68 4.48 -7.07 -9.35
N LEU A 69 3.99 -5.84 -9.49
CA LEU A 69 4.79 -4.64 -9.28
C LEU A 69 5.28 -4.55 -7.83
N LEU A 70 4.44 -4.88 -6.86
CA LEU A 70 4.81 -4.91 -5.45
C LEU A 70 5.97 -5.90 -5.22
N LEU A 71 5.87 -7.13 -5.74
CA LEU A 71 6.94 -8.11 -5.63
C LEU A 71 8.24 -7.64 -6.27
N LYS A 72 8.16 -7.09 -7.50
CA LYS A 72 9.33 -6.54 -8.20
C LYS A 72 10.02 -5.42 -7.40
N LEU A 73 9.25 -4.52 -6.80
CA LEU A 73 9.79 -3.45 -5.96
C LEU A 73 10.39 -3.99 -4.66
N ALA A 74 9.81 -5.04 -4.08
CA ALA A 74 10.35 -5.70 -2.90
C ALA A 74 11.70 -6.38 -3.19
N GLU A 75 11.85 -6.99 -4.36
CA GLU A 75 13.11 -7.58 -4.83
C GLU A 75 14.16 -6.52 -5.16
N GLN A 76 13.75 -5.42 -5.80
CA GLN A 76 14.67 -4.36 -6.19
C GLN A 76 15.18 -3.55 -4.98
N TYR A 77 14.38 -3.42 -3.92
CA TYR A 77 14.71 -2.65 -2.73
C TYR A 77 14.46 -3.46 -1.44
N PRO A 78 15.24 -4.53 -1.20
CA PRO A 78 15.02 -5.45 -0.08
C PRO A 78 15.25 -4.81 1.30
N ASP A 79 16.08 -3.77 1.36
CA ASP A 79 16.39 -3.01 2.58
C ASP A 79 15.40 -1.87 2.85
N HIS A 80 14.38 -1.70 1.98
CA HIS A 80 13.40 -0.65 2.16
C HIS A 80 12.25 -1.14 3.04
N HIS A 81 12.14 -0.53 4.23
CA HIS A 81 11.17 -0.92 5.25
C HIS A 81 10.16 0.20 5.50
N PHE A 82 8.93 -0.20 5.76
CA PHE A 82 7.80 0.71 5.97
C PHE A 82 7.23 0.54 7.37
N CYS A 83 7.00 1.65 8.06
CA CYS A 83 6.38 1.62 9.38
C CYS A 83 4.87 1.38 9.32
N ASN A 84 4.21 1.77 8.21
CA ASN A 84 2.75 1.81 8.11
C ASN A 84 2.25 1.49 6.70
N LYS A 85 1.09 0.82 6.60
CA LYS A 85 0.40 0.52 5.33
C LYS A 85 0.08 1.78 4.51
N LYS A 86 -0.29 2.90 5.17
CA LYS A 86 -0.53 4.19 4.49
C LYS A 86 0.70 4.68 3.70
N VAL A 87 1.91 4.48 4.23
CA VAL A 87 3.17 4.88 3.57
C VAL A 87 3.45 3.97 2.37
N VAL A 88 3.21 2.67 2.52
CA VAL A 88 3.28 1.69 1.43
C VAL A 88 2.34 2.08 0.29
N MET A 89 1.09 2.42 0.58
CA MET A 89 0.12 2.83 -0.45
C MET A 89 0.56 4.08 -1.21
N ASN A 90 1.11 5.07 -0.50
CA ASN A 90 1.64 6.27 -1.15
C ASN A 90 2.86 5.96 -2.03
N TYR A 91 3.75 5.08 -1.55
CA TYR A 91 4.91 4.62 -2.31
C TYR A 91 4.49 3.87 -3.59
N MET A 92 3.56 2.91 -3.47
CA MET A 92 3.00 2.17 -4.59
C MET A 92 2.29 3.09 -5.59
N THR A 93 1.50 4.07 -5.11
CA THR A 93 0.84 5.07 -5.97
C THR A 93 1.88 5.83 -6.79
N LYS A 94 2.96 6.30 -6.16
CA LYS A 94 4.05 6.99 -6.87
C LYS A 94 4.71 6.08 -7.90
N ALA A 95 5.02 4.83 -7.53
CA ALA A 95 5.58 3.86 -8.46
C ALA A 95 4.67 3.65 -9.68
N LEU A 96 3.36 3.49 -9.47
CA LEU A 96 2.35 3.34 -10.54
C LEU A 96 2.22 4.58 -11.44
N ILE A 97 2.31 5.79 -10.86
CA ILE A 97 2.32 7.03 -11.64
C ILE A 97 3.59 7.13 -12.49
N HIS A 98 4.75 6.83 -11.90
CA HIS A 98 6.07 7.01 -12.51
C HIS A 98 6.46 5.90 -13.50
N GLU A 99 5.99 4.66 -13.34
CA GLU A 99 6.34 3.57 -14.27
C GLU A 99 5.85 3.80 -15.70
N LEU A 100 4.84 4.64 -15.88
CA LEU A 100 4.37 5.05 -17.21
C LEU A 100 5.02 6.34 -17.71
N ARG A 101 5.89 6.97 -16.92
CA ARG A 101 6.61 8.19 -17.33
C ARG A 101 8.00 7.88 -17.90
N ARG A 102 8.51 6.67 -17.69
CA ARG A 102 9.74 6.15 -18.33
C ARG A 102 9.41 5.15 -19.46
N LYS A 103 8.53 5.54 -20.37
CA LYS A 103 8.43 4.94 -21.70
C LYS A 103 8.93 5.93 -22.74
#